data_AF-A0A1S3DLT6-F1
#
_entry.id   AF-A0A1S3DLT6-F1
#
_cell.length_a   1.000
_cell.length_b   1.000
_cell.length_c   1.000
_cell.angle_alpha   90.00
_cell.angle_beta   90.00
_cell.angle_gamma   90.00
#
_symmetry.space_group_name_H-M   'P 1'
#
loop_
_entity.id
_entity.type
_entity.pdbx_description
1 polymer ?
#
loop_
_entity_poly.entity_id
_entity_poly.type
_entity_poly.pdbx_seq_one_letter_code
_entity_poly.pdbx_strand_id
1 'polypeptide(L)'
;MFELTGGVRYIVPLMAAAMASKWVGDALGKQGIYDAHIMLNAYPFLDSKEEFASTALASDVMQPKHSDPLSVLTQDSMTVQDVETLLKETEHNGFP
;
A
#
# COMPACT_ATOMS: atom_id res chain seq x y z
N MET A 1 -2.27 -11.04 -25.25
CA MET A 1 -3.23 -11.35 -26.34
C MET A 1 -2.56 -11.27 -27.71
N PHE A 2 -1.96 -10.14 -28.09
CA PHE A 2 -1.25 -10.02 -29.37
C PHE A 2 -0.03 -10.94 -29.51
N GLU A 3 0.75 -11.10 -28.44
CA GLU A 3 1.88 -12.03 -28.42
C GLU A 3 1.45 -13.48 -28.62
N LEU A 4 0.25 -13.84 -28.16
CA LEU A 4 -0.31 -15.19 -28.32
C LEU A 4 -0.87 -15.44 -29.72
N THR A 5 -1.34 -14.41 -30.43
CA THR A 5 -1.91 -14.56 -31.78
C THR A 5 -0.90 -14.32 -32.89
N GLY A 6 0.28 -13.76 -32.60
CA GLY A 6 1.35 -13.49 -33.58
C GLY A 6 0.96 -12.51 -34.70
N GLY A 7 -0.23 -11.91 -34.62
CA GLY A 7 -0.84 -11.12 -35.68
C GLY A 7 -0.96 -9.65 -35.30
N VAL A 8 -0.05 -8.81 -35.82
CA VAL A 8 -0.03 -7.36 -35.55
C VAL A 8 -1.16 -6.62 -36.29
N ARG A 9 -1.80 -7.24 -37.29
CA ARG A 9 -2.83 -6.62 -38.13
C ARG A 9 -4.02 -6.07 -37.33
N TYR A 10 -4.38 -6.72 -36.22
CA TYR A 10 -5.55 -6.34 -35.41
C TYR A 10 -5.20 -5.57 -34.14
N ILE A 11 -3.98 -5.01 -34.04
CA ILE A 11 -3.53 -4.33 -32.82
C ILE A 11 -4.37 -3.12 -32.46
N VAL A 12 -4.60 -2.24 -33.44
CA VAL A 12 -5.35 -0.99 -33.26
C VAL A 12 -6.81 -1.23 -32.84
N PRO A 13 -7.61 -2.04 -33.58
CA PRO A 13 -9.01 -2.23 -33.20
C PRO A 13 -9.18 -2.93 -31.84
N LEU A 14 -8.29 -3.87 -31.49
CA LEU A 14 -8.40 -4.57 -30.20
C LEU A 14 -7.96 -3.68 -29.02
N MET A 15 -6.96 -2.81 -29.21
CA MET A 15 -6.59 -1.78 -28.23
C MET A 15 -7.73 -0.78 -28.02
N ALA A 16 -8.36 -0.31 -29.10
CA ALA A 16 -9.50 0.60 -29.02
C ALA A 16 -10.68 -0.02 -28.25
N ALA A 17 -11.00 -1.28 -28.54
CA ALA A 17 -12.03 -2.02 -27.81
C ALA A 17 -11.68 -2.16 -26.33
N ALA A 18 -10.44 -2.55 -25.99
CA ALA A 18 -10.00 -2.70 -24.61
C ALA A 18 -10.03 -1.36 -23.83
N MET A 19 -9.61 -0.26 -24.45
CA MET A 19 -9.70 1.07 -23.84
C MET A 19 -11.14 1.50 -23.61
N ALA A 20 -12.03 1.30 -24.60
CA ALA A 20 -13.45 1.62 -24.45
C ALA A 20 -14.09 0.80 -23.32
N SER A 21 -13.82 -0.51 -23.25
CA SER A 21 -14.29 -1.35 -22.15
C SER A 21 -13.77 -0.88 -20.79
N LYS A 22 -12.49 -0.51 -20.70
CA LYS A 22 -11.91 0.03 -19.47
C LYS A 22 -12.60 1.34 -19.06
N TRP A 23 -12.77 2.29 -19.98
CA TRP A 23 -13.43 3.57 -19.66
C TRP A 23 -14.87 3.39 -19.16
N VAL A 24 -15.64 2.50 -19.81
CA VAL A 24 -17.00 2.20 -19.35
C VAL A 24 -16.97 1.49 -17.98
N GLY A 25 -16.02 0.58 -17.77
CA GLY A 25 -15.80 -0.09 -16.48
C GLY A 25 -15.48 0.91 -15.37
N ASP A 26 -14.47 1.75 -15.57
CA ASP A 26 -14.02 2.78 -14.63
C ASP A 26 -15.14 3.80 -14.31
N ALA A 27 -16.05 4.05 -15.27
CA ALA A 27 -17.22 4.91 -15.07
C ALA A 27 -18.31 4.27 -14.20
N LEU A 28 -18.47 2.94 -14.25
CA LEU A 28 -19.42 2.21 -13.42
C LEU A 28 -18.86 1.86 -12.04
N GLY A 29 -17.56 1.61 -11.95
CA GLY A 29 -16.85 1.30 -10.72
C GLY A 29 -15.36 1.47 -10.90
N LYS A 30 -14.72 2.23 -10.00
CA LYS A 30 -13.31 2.61 -10.11
C LYS A 30 -12.31 1.47 -9.87
N GLN A 31 -12.77 0.30 -9.45
CA GLN A 31 -11.91 -0.78 -8.96
C GLN A 31 -11.97 -1.99 -9.89
N GLY A 32 -10.79 -2.52 -10.25
CA GLY A 32 -10.69 -3.82 -10.87
C GLY A 32 -11.09 -4.93 -9.89
N ILE A 33 -11.32 -6.13 -10.41
CA ILE A 33 -11.67 -7.29 -9.58
C ILE A 33 -10.58 -7.62 -8.54
N TYR A 34 -9.31 -7.41 -8.89
CA TYR A 34 -8.19 -7.65 -7.98
C TYR A 34 -8.11 -6.59 -6.88
N ASP A 35 -8.33 -5.32 -7.22
CA ASP A 35 -8.37 -4.22 -6.25
C ASP A 35 -9.50 -4.45 -5.24
N ALA A 36 -10.67 -4.86 -5.73
CA ALA A 36 -11.81 -5.23 -4.89
C ALA A 36 -11.46 -6.40 -3.96
N HIS A 37 -10.71 -7.40 -4.43
CA HIS A 37 -10.30 -8.54 -3.60
C HIS A 37 -9.25 -8.16 -2.55
N ILE A 38 -8.34 -7.25 -2.86
CA ILE A 38 -7.37 -6.69 -1.90
C ILE A 38 -8.12 -5.99 -0.75
N MET A 39 -9.11 -5.16 -1.11
CA MET A 39 -9.93 -4.43 -0.14
C MET A 39 -10.81 -5.35 0.70
N LEU A 40 -11.42 -6.37 0.08
CA LEU A 40 -12.26 -7.35 0.79
C LEU A 40 -11.47 -8.11 1.86
N ASN A 41 -10.20 -8.41 1.60
CA ASN A 41 -9.31 -9.09 2.55
C ASN A 41 -8.55 -8.15 3.48
N ALA A 42 -8.80 -6.84 3.39
CA ALA A 42 -8.15 -5.80 4.19
C ALA A 42 -6.60 -5.87 4.14
N TYR A 43 -6.03 -6.21 2.99
CA TYR A 43 -4.58 -6.21 2.85
C TYR A 43 -4.03 -4.77 2.80
N PRO A 44 -2.93 -4.48 3.51
CA PRO A 44 -2.28 -3.17 3.46
C PRO A 44 -1.54 -3.03 2.12
N PHE A 45 -2.26 -2.53 1.11
CA PHE A 45 -1.74 -2.29 -0.23
C PHE A 45 -1.61 -0.78 -0.48
N LEU A 46 -0.44 -0.35 -0.95
CA LEU A 46 -0.18 1.03 -1.31
C LEU A 46 -0.28 1.18 -2.83
N ASP A 47 -1.30 1.90 -3.31
CA ASP A 47 -1.45 2.13 -4.75
C ASP A 47 -0.56 3.29 -5.21
N SER A 48 0.32 3.00 -6.18
CA SER A 48 1.16 4.00 -6.87
C SER A 48 0.36 5.06 -7.65
N LYS A 49 -0.91 4.77 -7.97
CA LYS A 49 -1.77 5.64 -8.78
C LYS A 49 -2.78 6.41 -7.92
N GLU A 50 -2.83 6.16 -6.63
CA GLU A 50 -3.69 6.94 -5.74
C GLU A 50 -3.16 8.36 -5.65
N GLU A 51 -3.96 9.31 -6.12
CA GLU A 51 -3.74 10.71 -5.85
C GLU A 51 -4.23 11.01 -4.44
N PHE A 52 -3.30 11.12 -3.50
CA PHE A 52 -3.60 11.62 -2.18
C PHE A 52 -3.95 13.11 -2.29
N ALA A 53 -5.23 13.45 -2.21
CA ALA A 53 -5.69 14.84 -2.06
C ALA A 53 -5.32 15.45 -0.68
N SER A 54 -4.63 14.69 0.16
CA SER A 54 -4.33 15.05 1.54
C SER A 54 -3.11 15.96 1.60
N THR A 55 -3.29 17.15 2.18
CA THR A 55 -2.20 18.04 2.61
C THR A 55 -1.60 17.60 3.95
N ALA A 56 -1.64 16.30 4.28
CA ALA A 56 -1.12 15.78 5.53
C ALA A 56 0.40 15.94 5.60
N LEU A 57 0.88 16.39 6.76
CA LEU A 57 2.29 16.40 7.09
C LEU A 57 2.70 15.00 7.55
N ALA A 58 4.00 14.69 7.45
CA ALA A 58 4.53 13.42 7.98
C ALA A 58 4.20 13.23 9.47
N SER A 59 4.13 14.33 10.23
CA SER A 59 3.71 14.35 11.63
C SER A 59 2.26 13.88 11.87
N ASP A 60 1.38 14.00 10.88
CA ASP A 60 -0.03 13.64 11.01
C ASP A 60 -0.25 12.13 10.86
N VAL A 61 0.65 11.46 10.14
CA VAL A 61 0.55 10.03 9.80
C VAL A 61 1.50 9.17 10.62
N MET A 62 2.63 9.72 11.07
CA MET A 62 3.63 8.97 11.84
C MET A 62 3.05 8.41 13.15
N GLN A 63 3.56 7.25 13.56
CA GLN A 63 3.35 6.69 14.89
C GLN A 63 4.68 6.70 15.65
N PRO A 64 4.67 6.91 16.99
CA PRO A 64 3.51 7.21 17.82
C PRO A 64 2.99 8.64 17.62
N LYS A 65 1.70 8.84 17.93
CA LYS A 65 1.10 10.19 17.94
C LYS A 65 1.70 11.01 19.09
N HIS A 66 1.59 12.34 19.03
CA HIS A 66 2.19 13.29 19.98
C HIS A 66 2.03 12.99 21.48
N SER A 67 1.06 12.15 21.88
CA SER A 67 0.85 11.75 23.28
C SER A 67 1.70 10.56 23.74
N ASP A 68 2.15 9.71 22.83
CA ASP A 68 2.70 8.40 23.17
C ASP A 68 4.22 8.36 22.91
N PRO A 69 5.02 7.85 23.85
CA PRO A 69 6.47 7.78 23.67
C PRO A 69 6.85 6.71 22.64
N LEU A 70 7.89 6.99 21.85
CA LEU A 70 8.46 6.02 20.91
C LEU A 70 9.30 5.00 21.68
N SER A 71 9.07 3.72 21.41
CA SER A 71 9.91 2.63 21.90
C SER A 71 11.24 2.65 21.15
N VAL A 72 12.33 2.92 21.85
CA VAL A 72 13.68 3.08 21.29
C VAL A 72 14.69 2.19 22.02
N LEU A 73 15.76 1.79 21.32
CA LEU A 73 16.89 1.10 21.92
C LEU A 73 18.06 2.08 22.04
N THR A 74 18.36 2.53 23.27
CA THR A 74 19.43 3.51 23.47
C THR A 74 20.80 2.87 23.33
N GLN A 75 21.71 3.52 22.60
CA GLN A 75 23.08 3.04 22.37
C GLN A 75 23.83 2.80 23.68
N ASP A 76 23.67 3.71 24.64
CA ASP A 76 24.28 3.64 25.95
C ASP A 76 23.19 3.46 27.01
N SER A 77 23.53 2.86 28.16
CA SER A 77 22.72 2.72 29.39
C SER A 77 21.62 1.65 29.46
N MET A 78 21.23 0.98 28.37
CA MET A 78 20.27 -0.12 28.44
C MET A 78 20.89 -1.44 28.90
N THR A 79 20.23 -2.14 29.82
CA THR A 79 20.62 -3.50 30.21
C THR A 79 19.91 -4.55 29.34
N VAL A 80 20.45 -5.77 29.30
CA VAL A 80 19.82 -6.89 28.58
C VAL A 80 18.41 -7.17 29.09
N GLN A 81 18.17 -6.98 30.39
CA GLN A 81 16.86 -7.16 31.00
C GLN A 81 15.84 -6.12 30.52
N ASP A 82 16.28 -4.86 30.34
CA ASP A 82 15.41 -3.79 29.83
C ASP A 82 14.99 -4.08 28.38
N VAL A 83 15.91 -4.59 27.56
CA VAL A 83 15.62 -5.01 26.18
C VAL A 83 14.65 -6.18 26.14
N GLU A 84 14.85 -7.19 27.00
CA GLU A 84 13.93 -8.33 27.08
C GLU A 84 12.53 -7.91 27.51
N THR A 85 12.43 -6.94 28.43
CA THR A 85 11.15 -6.37 28.87
C THR A 85 10.47 -5.64 27.73
N LEU A 86 11.21 -4.76 27.02
CA LEU A 86 10.69 -4.00 25.88
C LEU A 86 10.15 -4.91 24.75
N LEU A 87 10.87 -6.00 24.44
CA LEU A 87 10.46 -6.97 23.42
C LEU A 87 9.23 -7.79 23.81
N LYS A 88 8.96 -7.96 25.11
CA LYS A 88 7.76 -8.66 25.60
C LYS A 88 6.55 -7.74 25.65
N GLU A 89 6.76 -6.46 25.92
CA GLU A 89 5.70 -5.47 26.06
C GLU A 89 5.24 -4.87 24.73
N THR A 90 6.07 -4.92 23.70
CA THR A 90 5.78 -4.33 22.39
C THR A 90 5.63 -5.39 21.30
N GLU A 91 4.73 -5.15 20.34
CA GLU A 91 4.55 -5.99 19.14
C GLU A 91 5.30 -5.43 17.92
N HIS A 92 6.23 -4.50 18.13
CA HIS A 92 6.97 -3.85 17.06
C HIS A 92 8.11 -4.75 16.56
N ASN A 93 8.28 -4.80 15.23
CA ASN A 93 9.34 -5.58 14.59
C ASN A 93 10.65 -4.78 14.38
N GLY A 94 10.68 -3.52 14.80
CA GLY A 94 11.84 -2.65 14.63
C GLY A 94 11.85 -1.52 15.64
N PHE A 95 13.05 -1.19 16.13
CA PHE A 95 13.30 -0.12 17.08
C PHE A 95 14.43 0.74 16.51
N PRO A 96 14.26 2.07 16.50
CA PRO A 96 15.35 2.98 16.16
C PRO A 96 16.36 3.11 17.30
#